data_AF-A0A9X9XBX5-F1
#
_entry.id   AF-A0A9X9XBX5-F1
#
_cell.length_a   1.000
_cell.length_b   1.000
_cell.length_c   1.000
_cell.angle_alpha   90.00
_cell.angle_beta   90.00
_cell.angle_gamma   90.00
#
_symmetry.space_group_name_H-M   'P 1'
#
loop_
_entity.id
_entity.type
_entity.pdbx_description
1 polymer ?
#
loop_
_entity_poly.entity_id
_entity_poly.type
_entity_poly.pdbx_seq_one_letter_code
_entity_poly.pdbx_strand_id
1 'polypeptide(L)' 'MSTADLERRMTELDRLLNDPEVRMDADRVWTLLAEISRAARPLPART' A
#
# COMPACT_ATOMS: atom_id res chain seq x y z
N MET A 1 0.98 8.84 7.79
CA MET A 1 1.12 7.38 7.91
C MET A 1 2.44 7.09 8.57
N SER A 2 2.51 6.25 9.59
CA SER A 2 3.78 5.85 10.19
C SER A 2 4.50 4.81 9.33
N THR A 3 5.78 4.53 9.62
CA THR A 3 6.53 3.46 8.94
C THR A 3 5.86 2.09 9.18
N ALA A 4 5.45 1.80 10.41
CA ALA A 4 4.75 0.56 10.74
C ALA A 4 3.40 0.42 10.01
N ASP A 5 2.70 1.54 9.78
CA ASP A 5 1.47 1.54 8.98
C ASP A 5 1.72 1.25 7.50
N LEU A 6 2.85 1.70 6.96
CA LEU A 6 3.28 1.44 5.59
C LEU A 6 3.67 -0.02 5.41
N GLU A 7 4.48 -0.57 6.32
CA GLU A 7 4.90 -1.97 6.28
C GLU A 7 3.68 -2.91 6.29
N ARG A 8 2.72 -2.68 7.18
CA ARG A 8 1.49 -3.48 7.23
C ARG A 8 0.71 -3.48 5.91
N ARG A 9 0.60 -2.31 5.27
CA ARG A 9 -0.09 -2.17 3.97
C ARG A 9 0.68 -2.85 2.85
N MET A 10 2.01 -2.80 2.88
CA MET A 10 2.85 -3.51 1.91
C MET A 10 2.73 -5.02 2.07
N THR A 11 2.72 -5.55 3.31
CA THR A 11 2.48 -6.98 3.57
C THR A 11 1.09 -7.41 3.11
N GLU A 12 0.07 -6.58 3.31
CA GLU A 12 -1.28 -6.89 2.83
C GLU A 12 -1.36 -6.92 1.31
N LEU A 13 -0.75 -5.94 0.63
CA LEU A 13 -0.69 -5.90 -0.83
C LEU A 13 0.06 -7.11 -1.40
N ASP A 14 1.18 -7.50 -0.77
CA ASP A 14 1.95 -8.68 -1.17
C ASP A 14 1.09 -9.96 -1.12
N ARG A 15 0.35 -10.16 -0.02
CA ARG A 15 -0.56 -11.32 0.10
C ARG A 15 -1.65 -11.31 -0.97
N LEU A 16 -2.31 -10.18 -1.20
CA LEU A 16 -3.40 -10.10 -2.18
C LEU A 16 -2.95 -10.41 -3.62
N LEU A 17 -1.69 -10.14 -3.95
CA LEU A 17 -1.14 -10.35 -5.29
C LEU A 17 -0.46 -11.70 -5.45
N ASN A 18 0.16 -12.22 -4.39
CA ASN A 18 1.10 -13.34 -4.48
C ASN A 18 0.68 -14.59 -3.70
N ASP A 19 -0.30 -14.51 -2.78
CA ASP A 19 -0.76 -15.67 -2.02
C ASP A 19 -1.95 -16.35 -2.74
N PRO A 20 -1.78 -17.58 -3.27
CA PRO A 20 -2.85 -18.29 -3.98
C PRO A 20 -4.02 -18.70 -3.06
N GLU A 21 -3.79 -18.77 -1.74
CA GLU A 21 -4.85 -19.06 -0.76
C GLU A 21 -5.70 -17.81 -0.46
N VAL A 22 -5.19 -16.63 -0.84
CA VAL A 22 -5.91 -15.36 -0.70
C VAL A 22 -6.58 -15.02 -2.02
N ARG A 23 -7.91 -14.92 -2.01
CA ARG A 23 -8.64 -14.43 -3.18
C ARG A 23 -8.24 -12.98 -3.45
N MET A 24 -7.72 -12.73 -4.64
CA MET A 24 -7.40 -11.37 -5.09
C MET A 24 -8.66 -10.49 -5.07
N ASP A 25 -8.58 -9.37 -4.37
CA ASP A 25 -9.58 -8.31 -4.31
C ASP A 25 -9.02 -7.05 -5.01
N ALA A 26 -9.53 -6.77 -6.20
CA ALA A 26 -9.04 -5.68 -7.04
C ALA A 26 -9.28 -4.30 -6.41
N ASP A 27 -10.44 -4.07 -5.78
CA ASP A 27 -10.75 -2.79 -5.15
C ASP A 27 -9.81 -2.54 -3.96
N ARG A 28 -9.52 -3.60 -3.19
CA ARG A 28 -8.58 -3.51 -2.08
C ARG A 28 -7.15 -3.24 -2.55
N VAL A 29 -6.70 -3.91 -3.61
CA VAL A 29 -5.40 -3.66 -4.25
C VAL A 29 -5.27 -2.20 -4.68
N TRP A 30 -6.27 -1.67 -5.40
CA TRP A 30 -6.24 -0.28 -5.86
C TRP A 30 -6.24 0.72 -4.70
N THR A 31 -7.01 0.44 -3.65
CA THR A 31 -7.03 1.26 -2.44
C THR A 31 -5.66 1.28 -1.76
N LEU A 32 -5.03 0.12 -1.57
CA LEU A 32 -3.70 0.00 -0.96
C LEU A 32 -2.63 0.73 -1.78
N LEU A 33 -2.63 0.57 -3.10
CA LEU A 33 -1.70 1.26 -4.00
C LEU A 33 -1.84 2.79 -3.91
N ALA A 34 -3.08 3.30 -3.84
CA ALA A 34 -3.33 4.73 -3.70
C ALA A 34 -2.82 5.28 -2.36
N GLU A 35 -3.04 4.55 -1.26
CA GLU A 35 -2.56 4.93 0.07
C GLU A 35 -1.03 4.93 0.14
N ILE A 36 -0.38 3.88 -0.37
CA ILE A 36 1.08 3.75 -0.42
C ILE A 36 1.69 4.87 -1.28
N SER A 37 1.15 5.12 -2.47
CA SER A 37 1.62 6.17 -3.38
C SER A 37 1.53 7.57 -2.74
N ARG A 38 0.43 7.86 -2.02
CA ARG A 38 0.27 9.13 -1.31
C ARG A 38 1.31 9.30 -0.20
N ALA A 39 1.64 8.23 0.51
CA ALA A 39 2.65 8.29 1.57
C ALA A 39 4.09 8.36 1.04
N ALA A 40 4.36 7.76 -0.12
CA ALA A 40 5.68 7.80 -0.76
C ALA A 40 5.96 9.15 -1.45
N ARG A 41 4.95 9.99 -1.63
CA ARG A 41 5.11 11.32 -2.24
C ARG A 41 5.95 12.20 -1.32
N PRO A 42 7.14 12.67 -1.75
CA PRO A 42 7.91 13.61 -0.96
C PRO A 42 7.14 14.92 -0.80
N LEU A 43 7.19 15.51 0.39
CA LEU A 43 6.64 16.86 0.62
C LEU A 43 7.39 17.86 -0.29
N PRO A 44 6.69 18.83 -0.92
CA PRO A 44 7.35 19.84 -1.73
C PRO A 44 8.37 20.60 -0.87
N ALA A 45 9.57 20.82 -1.44
CA ALA A 45 10.60 21.60 -0.79
C ALA A 45 10.07 22.99 -0.46
N ARG A 46 10.08 23.37 0.82
CA ARG A 46 9.69 24.71 1.27
C ARG A 46 10.74 25.68 0.76
N THR A 47 10.36 26.53 -0.20
CA THR A 47 11.19 27.62 -0.73
C THR A 47 11.00 28.87 0.11
#